data_AF-A0A158QIS3-F1
#
_entry.id   AF-A0A158QIS3-F1
#
_cell.length_a   1.000
_cell.length_b   1.000
_cell.length_c   1.000
_cell.angle_alpha   90.00
_cell.angle_beta   90.00
_cell.angle_gamma   90.00
#
_symmetry.space_group_name_H-M   'P 1'
#
loop_
_entity.id
_entity.type
_entity.pdbx_description
1 polymer ?
#
loop_
_entity_poly.entity_id
_entity_poly.type
_entity_poly.pdbx_seq_one_letter_code
_entity_poly.pdbx_strand_id
1 'polypeptide(L)'
;MTSKDSKVETVVATLGDVEKTQEISYKDLKVIGNGSFGVVYQATLCGTEETVAVKNVLQDRRFKNRELQIMRSLEHQNIVKLKYFFYVMGDQKEEVYLNLVLEYVPETVYRVARRYTRQKEIIPMLFAKLYMYQLFRSLAYIHSKGICHRDIKPQNLLLDPSTGVLKLCDFGSAKILVKGEPNVSYICSRYYRAPELIFGAVNYTCQIDVWSAGCVFAELLLGQPIFPGESGVDQLVEIIKVLGTPSHEQIRDMNPDYREFKFPQIKAHPWPKVFRPQTSPDAIQLVSKLLDYTSSKRLKPLEACLHPFFDELRLEGTTLPDKTPLPPLFNFSEDERAANPELIAKLIPDYMKPQQSTSESGDSSSVLLAVDGFISDPKSGASSSDTHAQPETLAEASTPPTVETQEQQ
;
A
#
# COMPACT_ATOMS: atom_id res chain seq x y z
N MET A 1 20.68 24.80 -34.85
CA MET A 1 20.28 24.17 -33.58
C MET A 1 21.05 22.87 -33.46
N THR A 2 22.14 22.88 -32.71
CA THR A 2 22.94 21.68 -32.45
C THR A 2 22.23 20.86 -31.38
N SER A 3 21.77 19.66 -31.76
CA SER A 3 21.37 18.62 -30.81
C SER A 3 22.53 18.42 -29.84
N LYS A 4 22.34 18.70 -28.56
CA LYS A 4 23.26 18.19 -27.54
C LYS A 4 23.04 16.69 -27.53
N ASP A 5 23.99 15.92 -28.07
CA ASP A 5 23.96 14.46 -27.92
C ASP A 5 23.95 14.14 -26.42
N SER A 6 22.80 13.70 -25.93
CA SER A 6 22.63 13.29 -24.55
C SER A 6 23.56 12.12 -24.27
N LYS A 7 24.39 12.25 -23.23
CA LYS A 7 25.33 11.20 -22.81
C LYS A 7 24.54 9.91 -22.57
N VAL A 8 24.86 8.87 -23.34
CA VAL A 8 24.30 7.53 -23.18
C VAL A 8 25.12 6.79 -22.11
N GLU A 9 24.43 6.18 -21.15
CA GLU A 9 25.02 5.31 -20.13
C GLU A 9 24.58 3.87 -20.40
N THR A 10 25.51 2.92 -20.33
CA THR A 10 25.26 1.50 -20.54
C THR A 10 25.70 0.73 -19.30
N VAL A 11 24.82 -0.14 -18.80
CA VAL A 11 25.05 -0.96 -17.60
C VAL A 11 24.55 -2.38 -17.81
N VAL A 12 25.15 -3.34 -17.10
CA VAL A 12 24.57 -4.68 -16.97
C VAL A 12 23.60 -4.67 -15.80
N ALA A 13 22.32 -4.90 -16.08
CA ALA A 13 21.26 -4.89 -15.09
C ALA A 13 20.53 -6.23 -15.02
N THR A 14 20.03 -6.57 -13.84
CA THR A 14 19.20 -7.74 -13.60
C THR A 14 17.74 -7.36 -13.80
N LEU A 15 16.95 -8.23 -14.45
CA LEU A 15 15.50 -8.08 -14.53
C LEU A 15 14.87 -8.07 -13.13
N GLY A 16 13.80 -7.29 -12.95
CA GLY A 16 13.16 -7.13 -11.63
C GLY A 16 12.56 -8.42 -11.08
N ASP A 17 11.96 -9.24 -11.93
CA ASP A 17 11.21 -10.45 -11.58
C ASP A 17 12.02 -11.74 -11.62
N VAL A 18 13.12 -11.79 -12.38
CA VAL A 18 13.92 -13.01 -12.57
C VAL A 18 15.42 -12.75 -12.44
N GLU A 19 16.18 -13.78 -12.03
CA GLU A 19 17.66 -13.74 -11.94
C GLU A 19 18.33 -13.85 -13.32
N LYS A 20 17.94 -12.97 -14.24
CA LYS A 20 18.52 -12.87 -15.58
C LYS A 20 19.05 -11.47 -15.81
N THR A 21 20.30 -11.38 -16.20
CA THR A 21 20.98 -10.13 -16.52
C THR A 21 20.91 -9.82 -18.00
N GLN A 22 20.91 -8.53 -18.34
CA GLN A 22 21.04 -8.02 -19.70
C GLN A 22 21.70 -6.65 -19.69
N GLU A 23 22.31 -6.28 -20.81
CA GLU A 23 22.79 -4.93 -21.02
C GLU A 23 21.59 -4.00 -21.28
N ILE A 24 21.55 -2.88 -20.57
CA ILE A 24 20.60 -1.79 -20.82
C ILE A 24 21.37 -0.49 -21.02
N SER A 25 20.90 0.32 -21.97
CA SER A 25 21.42 1.66 -22.19
C SER A 25 20.31 2.68 -21.94
N TYR A 26 20.64 3.82 -21.34
CA TYR A 26 19.69 4.90 -21.11
C TYR A 26 20.34 6.28 -21.29
N LYS A 27 19.52 7.28 -21.59
CA LYS A 27 19.92 8.68 -21.86
C LYS A 27 18.99 9.66 -21.14
N ASP A 28 19.27 10.94 -21.27
CA ASP A 28 18.42 12.05 -20.78
C ASP A 28 18.17 12.05 -19.26
N LEU A 29 19.18 11.69 -18.46
CA LEU A 29 19.03 11.68 -16.99
C LEU A 29 18.66 13.08 -16.46
N LYS A 30 17.57 13.13 -15.71
CA LYS A 30 17.07 14.34 -15.07
C LYS A 30 16.64 14.03 -13.65
N VAL A 31 17.17 14.75 -12.66
CA VAL A 31 16.71 14.62 -11.27
C VAL A 31 15.24 15.05 -11.18
N ILE A 32 14.39 14.17 -10.65
CA ILE A 32 12.94 14.42 -10.43
C ILE A 32 12.54 14.33 -8.95
N GLY A 33 13.40 13.76 -8.10
CA GLY A 33 13.17 13.69 -6.66
C GLY A 33 14.49 13.52 -5.90
N ASN A 34 14.54 14.08 -4.70
CA ASN A 34 15.64 13.92 -3.76
C ASN A 34 15.04 13.74 -2.36
N GLY A 35 15.51 12.75 -1.61
CA GLY A 35 15.01 12.45 -0.27
C GLY A 35 16.09 11.77 0.58
N SER A 36 15.74 11.48 1.83
CA SER A 36 16.65 10.85 2.80
C SER A 36 17.23 9.51 2.33
N PHE A 37 16.55 8.82 1.42
CA PHE A 37 16.94 7.51 0.92
C PHE A 37 17.74 7.56 -0.40
N GLY A 38 17.95 8.75 -0.97
CA GLY A 38 18.73 8.93 -2.19
C GLY A 38 18.03 9.78 -3.25
N VAL A 39 18.46 9.62 -4.50
CA VAL A 39 18.06 10.48 -5.62
C VAL A 39 17.28 9.68 -6.64
N VAL A 40 16.20 10.27 -7.16
CA VAL A 40 15.38 9.69 -8.23
C VAL A 40 15.59 10.50 -9.51
N TYR A 41 15.96 9.79 -10.57
CA TYR A 41 16.15 10.34 -11.91
C TYR A 41 15.02 9.88 -12.82
N GLN A 42 14.59 10.73 -13.74
CA GLN A 42 13.93 10.33 -14.97
C GLN A 42 15.00 10.02 -16.01
N ALA A 43 14.85 8.95 -16.77
CA ALA A 43 15.72 8.61 -17.90
C ALA A 43 14.91 7.99 -19.04
N THR A 44 15.50 7.89 -20.23
CA THR A 44 14.90 7.23 -21.40
C THR A 44 15.72 6.00 -21.75
N LEU A 45 15.10 4.82 -21.77
CA LEU A 45 15.75 3.58 -22.22
C LEU A 45 16.03 3.66 -23.72
N CYS A 46 17.28 3.41 -24.12
CA CYS A 46 17.66 3.30 -25.53
C CYS A 46 17.05 2.02 -26.12
N GLY A 47 16.63 2.09 -27.38
CA GLY A 47 16.04 0.95 -28.11
C GLY A 47 14.51 0.87 -28.00
N THR A 48 13.95 1.07 -26.81
CA THR A 48 12.49 1.15 -26.62
C THR A 48 11.96 2.59 -26.60
N GLU A 49 12.85 3.57 -26.35
CA GLU A 49 12.50 4.97 -26.10
C GLU A 49 11.50 5.16 -24.94
N GLU A 50 11.42 4.16 -24.06
CA GLU A 50 10.54 4.19 -22.89
C GLU A 50 11.13 5.08 -21.80
N THR A 51 10.31 5.97 -21.23
CA THR A 51 10.69 6.75 -20.05
C THR A 51 10.61 5.90 -18.78
N VAL A 52 11.65 5.95 -17.95
CA VAL A 52 11.77 5.21 -16.69
C VAL A 52 12.17 6.13 -15.55
N ALA A 53 11.91 5.68 -14.31
CA ALA A 53 12.44 6.31 -13.11
C ALA A 53 13.58 5.44 -12.54
N VAL A 54 14.76 6.03 -12.32
CA VAL A 54 15.91 5.37 -11.72
C VAL A 54 16.09 5.89 -10.30
N LYS A 55 15.76 5.07 -9.30
CA LYS A 55 15.98 5.40 -7.88
C LYS A 55 17.34 4.88 -7.45
N ASN A 56 18.25 5.79 -7.17
CA ASN A 56 19.61 5.54 -6.72
C ASN A 56 19.66 5.62 -5.19
N VAL A 57 20.06 4.53 -4.54
CA VAL A 57 20.06 4.37 -3.07
C VAL A 57 21.43 3.88 -2.60
N LEU A 58 22.07 4.65 -1.72
CA LEU A 58 23.31 4.23 -1.07
C LEU A 58 23.05 2.97 -0.22
N GLN A 59 23.85 1.93 -0.43
CA GLN A 59 23.82 0.70 0.35
C GLN A 59 24.69 0.86 1.59
N ASP A 60 24.12 1.49 2.62
CA ASP A 60 24.76 1.55 3.92
C ASP A 60 24.71 0.18 4.60
N ARG A 61 25.88 -0.43 4.84
CA ARG A 61 26.01 -1.75 5.49
C ARG A 61 25.35 -1.82 6.87
N ARG A 62 25.12 -0.67 7.54
CA ARG A 62 24.44 -0.59 8.83
C ARG A 62 22.93 -0.80 8.72
N PHE A 63 22.35 -0.59 7.53
CA PHE A 63 20.92 -0.69 7.29
C PHE A 63 20.60 -1.80 6.28
N LYS A 64 19.70 -2.71 6.64
CA LYS A 64 19.19 -3.70 5.69
C LYS A 64 18.17 -3.04 4.77
N ASN A 65 18.55 -2.75 3.53
CA ASN A 65 17.62 -2.30 2.52
C ASN A 65 16.75 -3.49 2.05
N ARG A 66 15.47 -3.48 2.44
CA ARG A 66 14.49 -4.50 2.05
C ARG A 66 13.71 -4.14 0.78
N GLU A 67 13.90 -2.92 0.26
CA GLU A 67 13.10 -2.38 -0.84
C GLU A 67 13.22 -3.27 -2.08
N LEU A 68 14.45 -3.66 -2.46
CA LEU A 68 14.66 -4.57 -3.58
C LEU A 68 13.93 -5.89 -3.36
N GLN A 69 14.18 -6.57 -2.23
CA GLN A 69 13.55 -7.87 -1.93
C GLN A 69 12.02 -7.80 -1.99
N ILE A 70 11.43 -6.76 -1.40
CA ILE A 70 9.99 -6.54 -1.42
C ILE A 70 9.52 -6.32 -2.85
N MET A 71 10.11 -5.36 -3.57
CA MET A 71 9.69 -4.99 -4.94
C MET A 71 9.73 -6.17 -5.92
N ARG A 72 10.72 -7.06 -5.80
CA ARG A 72 10.81 -8.27 -6.62
C ARG A 72 9.67 -9.27 -6.40
N SER A 73 8.98 -9.19 -5.27
CA SER A 73 7.83 -10.05 -4.93
C SER A 73 6.47 -9.44 -5.29
N LEU A 74 6.46 -8.24 -5.89
CA LEU A 74 5.24 -7.48 -6.18
C LEU A 74 4.97 -7.42 -7.69
N GLU A 75 3.78 -7.86 -8.09
CA GLU A 75 3.25 -7.69 -9.43
C GLU A 75 1.76 -7.32 -9.32
N HIS A 76 1.47 -6.03 -9.45
CA HIS A 76 0.10 -5.52 -9.34
C HIS A 76 -0.06 -4.21 -10.12
N GLN A 77 -1.21 -4.01 -10.78
CA GLN A 77 -1.40 -2.86 -11.67
C GLN A 77 -1.32 -1.49 -10.96
N ASN A 78 -1.72 -1.45 -9.68
CA ASN A 78 -1.68 -0.25 -8.84
C ASN A 78 -0.42 -0.15 -7.98
N ILE A 79 0.66 -0.85 -8.35
CA ILE A 79 1.98 -0.73 -7.73
C ILE A 79 2.99 -0.45 -8.86
N VAL A 80 3.98 0.39 -8.58
CA VAL A 80 5.04 0.70 -9.54
C VAL A 80 5.85 -0.56 -9.86
N LYS A 81 6.01 -0.90 -11.14
CA LYS A 81 6.76 -2.08 -11.58
C LYS A 81 8.27 -1.83 -11.49
N LEU A 82 8.98 -2.76 -10.83
CA LEU A 82 10.44 -2.88 -10.95
C LEU A 82 10.78 -3.55 -12.28
N LYS A 83 11.41 -2.81 -13.18
CA LYS A 83 11.86 -3.32 -14.48
C LYS A 83 13.23 -3.98 -14.37
N TYR A 84 14.18 -3.26 -13.78
CA TYR A 84 15.56 -3.71 -13.62
C TYR A 84 16.15 -3.21 -12.31
N PHE A 85 17.24 -3.82 -11.88
CA PHE A 85 18.11 -3.27 -10.86
C PHE A 85 19.58 -3.55 -11.17
N PHE A 86 20.47 -2.68 -10.70
CA PHE A 86 21.92 -2.85 -10.85
C PHE A 86 22.67 -2.12 -9.75
N TYR A 87 23.93 -2.50 -9.55
CA TYR A 87 24.81 -1.89 -8.56
C TYR A 87 25.89 -1.05 -9.26
N VAL A 88 26.21 0.10 -8.67
CA VAL A 88 27.28 1.00 -9.13
C VAL A 88 28.19 1.31 -7.95
N MET A 89 29.51 1.34 -8.20
CA MET A 89 30.49 1.78 -7.20
C MET A 89 30.50 3.31 -7.15
N GLY A 90 30.48 3.87 -5.94
CA GLY A 90 30.61 5.31 -5.71
C GLY A 90 32.03 5.82 -5.91
N ASP A 91 32.19 7.13 -5.79
CA ASP A 91 33.49 7.81 -5.89
C ASP A 91 34.38 7.51 -4.68
N GLN A 92 33.79 7.26 -3.50
CA GLN A 92 34.52 6.85 -2.30
C GLN A 92 34.72 5.33 -2.26
N LYS A 93 35.85 4.89 -1.70
CA LYS A 93 36.12 3.47 -1.48
C LYS A 93 35.01 2.85 -0.63
N GLU A 94 34.49 1.71 -1.09
CA GLU A 94 33.41 0.92 -0.47
C GLU A 94 31.98 1.49 -0.57
N GLU A 95 31.77 2.65 -1.20
CA GLU A 95 30.41 3.09 -1.51
C GLU A 95 29.81 2.23 -2.62
N VAL A 96 28.65 1.64 -2.34
CA VAL A 96 27.88 0.86 -3.31
C VAL A 96 26.50 1.47 -3.38
N TYR A 97 26.04 1.77 -4.59
CA TYR A 97 24.71 2.28 -4.85
C TYR A 97 23.88 1.20 -5.54
N LEU A 98 22.68 0.97 -5.01
CA LEU A 98 21.64 0.20 -5.66
C LEU A 98 20.81 1.14 -6.52
N ASN A 99 20.64 0.79 -7.79
CA ASN A 99 19.80 1.52 -8.73
C ASN A 99 18.60 0.66 -9.06
N LEU A 100 17.40 1.15 -8.74
CA LEU A 100 16.12 0.53 -9.08
C LEU A 100 15.56 1.24 -10.31
N VAL A 101 15.46 0.54 -11.44
CA VAL A 101 14.82 1.03 -12.67
C VAL A 101 13.34 0.65 -12.62
N LEU A 102 12.49 1.66 -12.46
CA LEU A 102 11.06 1.56 -12.24
C LEU A 102 10.30 2.10 -13.47
N GLU A 103 9.06 1.66 -13.65
CA GLU A 103 8.16 2.36 -14.58
C GLU A 103 7.99 3.83 -14.17
N TYR A 104 7.97 4.74 -15.16
CA TYR A 104 7.76 6.16 -14.91
C TYR A 104 6.28 6.50 -14.92
N VAL A 105 5.86 7.32 -13.96
CA VAL A 105 4.50 7.86 -13.86
C VAL A 105 4.60 9.37 -13.62
N PRO A 106 3.90 10.23 -14.39
CA PRO A 106 4.27 11.65 -14.55
C PRO A 106 3.88 12.57 -13.38
N GLU A 107 2.83 12.23 -12.64
CA GLU A 107 2.28 13.05 -11.56
C GLU A 107 2.19 12.27 -10.25
N THR A 108 1.88 13.00 -9.18
CA THR A 108 1.55 12.40 -7.88
C THR A 108 0.24 12.98 -7.36
N VAL A 109 -0.43 12.25 -6.48
CA VAL A 109 -1.63 12.76 -5.78
C VAL A 109 -1.32 14.09 -5.10
N TYR A 110 -0.13 14.23 -4.49
CA TYR A 110 0.32 15.48 -3.88
C TYR A 110 0.31 16.65 -4.87
N ARG A 111 0.93 16.48 -6.05
CA ARG A 111 1.04 17.54 -7.06
C ARG A 111 -0.33 17.92 -7.63
N VAL A 112 -1.18 16.92 -7.86
CA VAL A 112 -2.56 17.13 -8.34
C VAL A 112 -3.40 17.87 -7.29
N ALA A 113 -3.42 17.41 -6.03
CA ALA A 113 -4.15 18.07 -4.95
C ALA A 113 -3.70 19.52 -4.73
N ARG A 114 -2.37 19.75 -4.73
CA ARG A 114 -1.82 21.10 -4.60
C ARG A 114 -2.23 22.04 -5.75
N ARG A 115 -2.43 21.52 -6.97
CA ARG A 115 -2.92 22.30 -8.12
C ARG A 115 -4.33 22.80 -7.87
N TYR A 116 -5.25 21.91 -7.46
CA TYR A 116 -6.62 22.27 -7.10
C TYR A 116 -6.66 23.27 -5.94
N THR A 117 -5.91 23.03 -4.87
CA THR A 117 -5.84 23.95 -3.71
C THR A 117 -5.36 25.35 -4.12
N ARG A 118 -4.34 25.46 -4.98
CA ARG A 118 -3.85 26.76 -5.51
C ARG A 118 -4.89 27.48 -6.36
N GLN A 119 -5.69 26.73 -7.10
CA GLN A 119 -6.80 27.26 -7.90
C GLN A 119 -8.05 27.55 -7.06
N LYS A 120 -8.02 27.25 -5.75
CA LYS A 120 -9.16 27.33 -4.83
C LYS A 120 -10.33 26.43 -5.26
N GLU A 121 -10.01 25.36 -5.98
CA GLU A 121 -10.95 24.33 -6.42
C GLU A 121 -10.84 23.09 -5.54
N ILE A 122 -11.85 22.24 -5.61
CA ILE A 122 -11.88 20.94 -4.93
C ILE A 122 -11.66 19.88 -6.02
N ILE A 123 -10.89 18.84 -5.69
CA ILE A 123 -10.77 17.69 -6.58
C ILE A 123 -12.17 17.12 -6.87
N PRO A 124 -12.54 16.91 -8.15
CA PRO A 124 -13.80 16.27 -8.49
C PRO A 124 -13.96 14.92 -7.78
N MET A 125 -15.14 14.67 -7.21
CA MET A 125 -15.38 13.50 -6.35
C MET A 125 -15.07 12.17 -7.03
N LEU A 126 -15.31 12.08 -8.34
CA LEU A 126 -14.97 10.90 -9.14
C LEU A 126 -13.48 10.54 -9.06
N PHE A 127 -12.57 11.53 -9.10
CA PHE A 127 -11.14 11.29 -8.95
C PHE A 127 -10.78 10.84 -7.53
N ALA A 128 -11.41 11.40 -6.50
CA ALA A 128 -11.22 10.94 -5.13
C ALA A 128 -11.64 9.46 -4.98
N LYS A 129 -12.79 9.07 -5.55
CA LYS A 129 -13.22 7.66 -5.62
C LYS A 129 -12.19 6.81 -6.35
N LEU A 130 -11.78 7.22 -7.53
CA LEU A 130 -10.89 6.46 -8.40
C LEU A 130 -9.51 6.23 -7.76
N TYR A 131 -8.92 7.27 -7.17
CA TYR A 131 -7.61 7.18 -6.52
C TYR A 131 -7.67 6.37 -5.23
N MET A 132 -8.68 6.59 -4.39
CA MET A 132 -8.79 5.85 -3.13
C MET A 132 -9.09 4.38 -3.35
N TYR A 133 -9.94 4.02 -4.33
CA TYR A 133 -10.20 2.62 -4.67
C TYR A 133 -8.93 1.89 -5.09
N GLN A 134 -8.13 2.48 -5.98
CA GLN A 134 -6.87 1.91 -6.45
C GLN A 134 -5.81 1.83 -5.35
N LEU A 135 -5.76 2.82 -4.44
CA LEU A 135 -4.92 2.76 -3.24
C LEU A 135 -5.33 1.59 -2.35
N PHE A 136 -6.61 1.48 -1.99
CA PHE A 136 -7.07 0.36 -1.16
C PHE A 136 -6.84 -1.00 -1.81
N ARG A 137 -6.98 -1.11 -3.13
CA ARG A 137 -6.65 -2.33 -3.87
C ARG A 137 -5.15 -2.67 -3.79
N SER A 138 -4.27 -1.68 -3.97
CA SER A 138 -2.82 -1.88 -3.78
C SER A 138 -2.47 -2.32 -2.34
N LEU A 139 -3.12 -1.72 -1.34
CA LEU A 139 -2.95 -2.08 0.07
C LEU A 139 -3.44 -3.50 0.36
N ALA A 140 -4.61 -3.88 -0.16
CA ALA A 140 -5.13 -5.24 -0.05
C ALA A 140 -4.13 -6.27 -0.58
N TYR A 141 -3.54 -5.99 -1.75
CA TYR A 141 -2.53 -6.85 -2.37
C TYR A 141 -1.29 -7.01 -1.47
N ILE A 142 -0.64 -5.92 -1.04
CA ILE A 142 0.58 -6.02 -0.22
C ILE A 142 0.30 -6.60 1.17
N HIS A 143 -0.85 -6.28 1.78
CA HIS A 143 -1.24 -6.79 3.09
C HIS A 143 -1.52 -8.29 3.05
N SER A 144 -2.03 -8.83 1.93
CA SER A 144 -2.21 -10.28 1.76
C SER A 144 -0.90 -11.06 1.82
N LYS A 145 0.23 -10.40 1.49
CA LYS A 145 1.59 -10.95 1.59
C LYS A 145 2.29 -10.57 2.92
N GLY A 146 1.55 -9.99 3.87
CA GLY A 146 2.09 -9.53 5.17
C GLY A 146 2.98 -8.29 5.09
N ILE A 147 3.06 -7.62 3.93
CA ILE A 147 3.90 -6.44 3.70
C ILE A 147 3.12 -5.21 4.13
N CYS A 148 3.65 -4.46 5.09
CA CYS A 148 3.18 -3.12 5.45
C CYS A 148 4.06 -2.07 4.75
N HIS A 149 3.44 -1.07 4.13
CA HIS A 149 4.15 -0.02 3.40
C HIS A 149 4.86 0.95 4.35
N ARG A 150 4.18 1.34 5.43
CA ARG A 150 4.68 2.20 6.54
C ARG A 150 5.02 3.65 6.17
N ASP A 151 4.77 4.07 4.92
CA ASP A 151 4.90 5.48 4.51
C ASP A 151 3.90 5.87 3.42
N ILE A 152 2.62 5.54 3.62
CA ILE A 152 1.53 5.98 2.74
C ILE A 152 1.30 7.47 2.91
N LYS A 153 1.42 8.22 1.82
CA LYS A 153 1.22 9.67 1.74
C LYS A 153 1.01 10.10 0.28
N PRO A 154 0.39 11.25 -0.01
CA PRO A 154 0.12 11.72 -1.37
C PRO A 154 1.34 11.78 -2.30
N GLN A 155 2.55 11.95 -1.75
CA GLN A 155 3.80 11.97 -2.52
C GLN A 155 4.18 10.59 -3.07
N ASN A 156 3.81 9.51 -2.36
CA ASN A 156 4.11 8.13 -2.71
C ASN A 156 2.99 7.46 -3.53
N LEU A 157 2.01 8.26 -3.98
CA LEU A 157 0.91 7.84 -4.82
C LEU A 157 1.08 8.50 -6.19
N LEU A 158 1.67 7.74 -7.12
CA LEU A 158 1.88 8.20 -8.48
C LEU A 158 0.56 8.16 -9.26
N LEU A 159 0.39 9.11 -10.17
CA LEU A 159 -0.80 9.28 -10.98
C LEU A 159 -0.45 9.49 -12.45
N ASP A 160 -1.20 8.83 -13.33
CA ASP A 160 -1.39 9.27 -14.69
C ASP A 160 -2.77 9.95 -14.80
N PRO A 161 -2.83 11.30 -14.88
CA PRO A 161 -4.09 12.02 -14.93
C PRO A 161 -4.92 11.75 -16.19
N SER A 162 -4.28 11.32 -17.28
CA SER A 162 -4.96 11.08 -18.56
C SER A 162 -5.77 9.78 -18.55
N THR A 163 -5.28 8.77 -17.82
CA THR A 163 -5.90 7.45 -17.71
C THR A 163 -6.60 7.24 -16.36
N GLY A 164 -6.34 8.11 -15.38
CA GLY A 164 -6.82 7.96 -14.01
C GLY A 164 -6.15 6.84 -13.21
N VAL A 165 -5.07 6.24 -13.74
CA VAL A 165 -4.34 5.16 -13.08
C VAL A 165 -3.55 5.71 -11.89
N LEU A 166 -3.69 5.05 -10.74
CA LEU A 166 -2.87 5.26 -9.56
C LEU A 166 -1.92 4.09 -9.34
N LYS A 167 -0.66 4.40 -9.01
CA LYS A 167 0.37 3.43 -8.64
C LYS A 167 1.05 3.82 -7.34
N LEU A 168 1.06 2.91 -6.38
CA LEU A 168 1.81 3.02 -5.14
C LEU A 168 3.32 2.83 -5.42
N CYS A 169 4.15 3.70 -4.86
CA CYS A 169 5.61 3.64 -4.98
C CYS A 169 6.32 3.82 -3.64
N ASP A 170 7.66 3.70 -3.67
CA ASP A 170 8.56 3.93 -2.53
C ASP A 170 8.42 2.94 -1.37
N PHE A 171 8.91 1.73 -1.62
CA PHE A 171 8.93 0.64 -0.63
C PHE A 171 10.17 0.69 0.28
N GLY A 172 10.88 1.82 0.34
CA GLY A 172 12.07 2.01 1.18
C GLY A 172 11.79 1.83 2.67
N SER A 173 10.58 2.16 3.11
CA SER A 173 10.11 1.94 4.49
C SER A 173 9.37 0.62 4.69
N ALA A 174 9.07 -0.14 3.63
CA ALA A 174 8.21 -1.30 3.73
C ALA A 174 8.87 -2.46 4.51
N LYS A 175 8.04 -3.28 5.17
CA LYS A 175 8.49 -4.46 5.92
C LYS A 175 7.40 -5.53 5.95
N ILE A 176 7.80 -6.80 5.86
CA ILE A 176 6.93 -7.93 6.23
C ILE A 176 6.78 -7.96 7.75
N LEU A 177 5.56 -7.75 8.24
CA LEU A 177 5.28 -7.76 9.68
C LEU A 177 5.02 -9.19 10.15
N VAL A 178 5.85 -9.67 11.08
CA VAL A 178 5.71 -10.99 11.70
C VAL A 178 5.14 -10.81 13.10
N LYS A 179 4.06 -11.53 13.40
CA LYS A 179 3.39 -11.45 14.71
C LYS A 179 4.38 -11.86 15.82
N GLY A 180 4.53 -11.00 16.82
CA GLY A 180 5.44 -11.22 17.96
C GLY A 180 6.84 -10.64 17.75
N GLU A 181 7.21 -10.22 16.54
CA GLU A 181 8.46 -9.50 16.31
C GLU A 181 8.27 -7.99 16.47
N PRO A 182 9.10 -7.31 17.30
CA PRO A 182 8.99 -5.87 17.47
C PRO A 182 9.44 -5.11 16.22
N ASN A 183 8.85 -3.93 16.02
CA ASN A 183 9.10 -3.04 14.91
C ASN A 183 9.39 -1.62 15.41
N VAL A 184 10.16 -0.87 14.65
CA VAL A 184 10.43 0.55 14.95
C VAL A 184 9.12 1.34 14.88
N SER A 185 8.80 2.07 15.95
CA SER A 185 7.59 2.90 16.08
C SER A 185 7.73 4.26 15.41
N TYR A 186 8.93 4.85 15.43
CA TYR A 186 9.24 6.09 14.72
C TYR A 186 9.40 5.84 13.21
N ILE A 187 8.28 5.59 12.56
CA ILE A 187 8.13 5.34 11.13
C ILE A 187 6.92 6.15 10.61
N CYS A 188 6.73 6.19 9.29
CA CYS A 188 5.71 6.97 8.61
C CYS A 188 5.94 8.49 8.70
N SER A 189 5.59 9.19 7.62
CA SER A 189 5.58 10.64 7.59
C SER A 189 4.54 11.22 8.56
N ARG A 190 4.92 12.25 9.31
CA ARG A 190 4.23 12.77 10.51
C ARG A 190 2.71 12.90 10.36
N TYR A 191 2.22 13.60 9.34
CA TYR A 191 0.78 13.88 9.14
C TYR A 191 -0.08 12.64 8.87
N TYR A 192 0.55 11.54 8.44
CA TYR A 192 -0.11 10.28 8.07
C TYR A 192 0.15 9.18 9.10
N ARG A 193 0.88 9.50 10.18
CA ARG A 193 1.28 8.53 11.19
C ARG A 193 0.10 8.12 12.06
N ALA A 194 -0.11 6.81 12.18
CA ALA A 194 -1.15 6.24 13.03
C ALA A 194 -0.89 6.52 14.52
N PRO A 195 -1.94 6.70 15.34
CA PRO A 195 -1.76 7.10 16.73
C PRO A 195 -1.00 6.06 17.54
N GLU A 196 -1.17 4.76 17.30
CA GLU A 196 -0.38 3.70 17.96
C GLU A 196 1.14 3.86 17.78
N LEU A 197 1.59 4.40 16.64
CA LEU A 197 3.01 4.69 16.40
C LEU A 197 3.47 5.90 17.22
N ILE A 198 2.61 6.90 17.40
CA ILE A 198 2.88 8.07 18.26
C ILE A 198 2.95 7.64 19.73
N PHE A 199 2.11 6.68 20.14
CA PHE A 199 2.16 6.02 21.44
C PHE A 199 3.35 5.05 21.59
N GLY A 200 4.20 4.89 20.57
CA GLY A 200 5.42 4.10 20.65
C GLY A 200 5.22 2.60 20.52
N ALA A 201 4.09 2.14 19.98
CA ALA A 201 3.84 0.71 19.80
C ALA A 201 4.87 0.06 18.88
N VAL A 202 5.36 -1.12 19.26
CA VAL A 202 6.30 -1.92 18.45
C VAL A 202 5.63 -3.14 17.80
N ASN A 203 4.43 -3.51 18.27
CA ASN A 203 3.66 -4.66 17.81
C ASN A 203 2.45 -4.27 16.94
N TYR A 204 2.57 -3.16 16.19
CA TYR A 204 1.54 -2.69 15.27
C TYR A 204 1.36 -3.66 14.08
N THR A 205 0.24 -3.50 13.37
CA THR A 205 -0.12 -4.30 12.20
C THR A 205 -0.15 -3.45 10.93
N CYS A 206 -0.47 -4.07 9.80
CA CYS A 206 -0.67 -3.36 8.53
C CYS A 206 -1.77 -2.29 8.57
N GLN A 207 -2.61 -2.27 9.62
CA GLN A 207 -3.66 -1.27 9.82
C GLN A 207 -3.16 0.16 10.01
N ILE A 208 -1.85 0.36 10.21
CA ILE A 208 -1.26 1.71 10.17
C ILE A 208 -1.35 2.32 8.76
N ASP A 209 -1.24 1.51 7.70
CA ASP A 209 -1.39 1.99 6.31
C ASP A 209 -2.84 2.40 6.03
N VAL A 210 -3.81 1.72 6.64
CA VAL A 210 -5.25 2.06 6.54
C VAL A 210 -5.53 3.42 7.17
N TRP A 211 -4.94 3.70 8.33
CA TRP A 211 -5.00 5.03 8.94
C TRP A 211 -4.41 6.09 8.01
N SER A 212 -3.20 5.85 7.48
CA SER A 212 -2.54 6.77 6.55
C SER A 212 -3.38 7.01 5.28
N ALA A 213 -4.03 5.97 4.74
CA ALA A 213 -4.97 6.10 3.63
C ALA A 213 -6.22 6.92 4.02
N GLY A 214 -6.71 6.79 5.25
CA GLY A 214 -7.76 7.66 5.81
C GLY A 214 -7.34 9.13 5.85
N CYS A 215 -6.09 9.41 6.26
CA CYS A 215 -5.53 10.77 6.24
C CYS A 215 -5.43 11.32 4.81
N VAL A 216 -4.92 10.53 3.86
CA VAL A 216 -4.87 10.89 2.43
C VAL A 216 -6.28 11.21 1.92
N PHE A 217 -7.27 10.37 2.25
CA PHE A 217 -8.63 10.57 1.78
C PHE A 217 -9.24 11.86 2.36
N ALA A 218 -9.09 12.08 3.67
CA ALA A 218 -9.54 13.31 4.32
C ALA A 218 -8.87 14.55 3.71
N GLU A 219 -7.57 14.47 3.40
CA GLU A 219 -6.83 15.56 2.76
C GLU A 219 -7.35 15.89 1.36
N LEU A 220 -7.71 14.88 0.55
CA LEU A 220 -8.34 15.09 -0.75
C LEU A 220 -9.69 15.81 -0.64
N LEU A 221 -10.45 15.53 0.42
CA LEU A 221 -11.75 16.17 0.67
C LEU A 221 -11.63 17.59 1.24
N LEU A 222 -10.60 17.86 2.04
CA LEU A 222 -10.37 19.15 2.70
C LEU A 222 -9.57 20.13 1.82
N GLY A 223 -8.68 19.61 0.99
CA GLY A 223 -7.67 20.38 0.24
C GLY A 223 -6.41 20.68 1.06
N GLN A 224 -6.30 20.14 2.27
CA GLN A 224 -5.18 20.28 3.21
C GLN A 224 -5.11 19.08 4.17
N PRO A 225 -3.95 18.77 4.78
CA PRO A 225 -3.83 17.68 5.74
C PRO A 225 -4.81 17.82 6.90
N ILE A 226 -5.48 16.73 7.28
CA ILE A 226 -6.44 16.71 8.39
C ILE A 226 -5.76 16.85 9.77
N PHE A 227 -4.52 16.36 9.90
CA PHE A 227 -3.76 16.39 11.15
C PHE A 227 -2.36 16.98 10.95
N PRO A 228 -2.21 18.31 10.86
CA PRO A 228 -0.94 18.98 10.57
C PRO A 228 -0.12 19.29 11.85
N GLY A 229 0.32 18.27 12.59
CA GLY A 229 1.11 18.46 13.82
C GLY A 229 2.57 18.83 13.57
N GLU A 230 3.15 19.74 14.35
CA GLU A 230 4.56 20.16 14.20
C GLU A 230 5.56 19.18 14.87
N SER A 231 5.15 18.57 15.97
CA SER A 231 5.89 17.52 16.68
C SER A 231 5.08 16.21 16.80
N GLY A 232 5.66 15.15 17.38
CA GLY A 232 4.90 13.93 17.69
C GLY A 232 3.76 14.18 18.68
N VAL A 233 3.95 15.09 19.64
CA VAL A 233 2.93 15.48 20.61
C VAL A 233 1.83 16.31 19.93
N ASP A 234 2.21 17.29 19.12
CA ASP A 234 1.23 18.12 18.39
C ASP A 234 0.41 17.30 17.41
N GLN A 235 1.02 16.29 16.78
CA GLN A 235 0.31 15.34 15.92
C GLN A 235 -0.82 14.65 16.67
N LEU A 236 -0.58 14.22 17.92
CA LEU A 236 -1.62 13.62 18.76
C LEU A 236 -2.69 14.64 19.16
N VAL A 237 -2.30 15.89 19.44
CA VAL A 237 -3.23 16.98 19.74
C VAL A 237 -4.18 17.24 18.56
N GLU A 238 -3.69 17.28 17.32
CA GLU A 238 -4.52 17.43 16.12
C GLU A 238 -5.50 16.27 15.95
N ILE A 239 -5.08 15.04 16.23
CA ILE A 239 -5.96 13.87 16.21
C ILE A 239 -7.08 14.00 17.27
N ILE A 240 -6.73 14.37 18.50
CA ILE A 240 -7.67 14.53 19.61
C ILE A 240 -8.70 15.64 19.34
N LYS A 241 -8.32 16.73 18.64
CA LYS A 241 -9.27 17.79 18.26
C LYS A 241 -10.41 17.27 17.39
N VAL A 242 -10.19 16.21 16.62
CA VAL A 242 -11.19 15.60 15.74
C VAL A 242 -11.87 14.40 16.41
N LEU A 243 -11.08 13.43 16.88
CA LEU A 243 -11.60 12.16 17.42
C LEU A 243 -12.01 12.25 18.90
N GLY A 244 -11.67 13.34 19.58
CA GLY A 244 -11.80 13.46 21.03
C GLY A 244 -10.68 12.70 21.77
N THR A 245 -10.69 12.79 23.09
CA THR A 245 -9.69 12.10 23.92
C THR A 245 -9.90 10.59 23.84
N PRO A 246 -8.85 9.79 23.53
CA PRO A 246 -8.99 8.34 23.48
C PRO A 246 -9.37 7.79 24.86
N SER A 247 -10.30 6.84 24.87
CA SER A 247 -10.65 6.10 26.08
C SER A 247 -9.48 5.24 26.57
N HIS A 248 -9.55 4.79 27.82
CA HIS A 248 -8.53 3.91 28.39
C HIS A 248 -8.37 2.59 27.60
N GLU A 249 -9.49 2.04 27.12
CA GLU A 249 -9.49 0.86 26.25
C GLU A 249 -8.77 1.11 24.93
N GLN A 250 -9.05 2.25 24.28
CA GLN A 250 -8.36 2.63 23.04
C GLN A 250 -6.85 2.87 23.24
N ILE A 251 -6.44 3.49 24.35
CA ILE A 251 -5.01 3.66 24.67
C ILE A 251 -4.35 2.29 24.84
N ARG A 252 -4.98 1.37 25.58
CA ARG A 252 -4.48 0.01 25.78
C ARG A 252 -4.37 -0.77 24.47
N ASP A 253 -5.35 -0.61 23.57
CA ASP A 253 -5.33 -1.22 22.24
C ASP A 253 -4.20 -0.66 21.37
N MET A 254 -3.91 0.64 21.47
CA MET A 254 -2.82 1.28 20.74
C MET A 254 -1.46 0.86 21.26
N ASN A 255 -1.25 0.93 22.58
CA ASN A 255 -0.03 0.46 23.23
C ASN A 255 -0.32 0.01 24.68
N PRO A 256 -0.31 -1.30 24.98
CA PRO A 256 -0.60 -1.80 26.32
C PRO A 256 0.46 -1.43 27.35
N ASP A 257 1.68 -1.11 26.93
CA ASP A 257 2.78 -0.72 27.80
C ASP A 257 2.79 0.79 28.13
N TYR A 258 1.85 1.55 27.58
CA TYR A 258 1.77 2.99 27.81
C TYR A 258 1.18 3.29 29.19
N ARG A 259 2.03 3.74 30.13
CA ARG A 259 1.68 3.90 31.55
C ARG A 259 1.37 5.34 31.97
N GLU A 260 1.61 6.35 31.12
CA GLU A 260 1.53 7.76 31.51
C GLU A 260 1.02 8.68 30.40
N PHE A 261 -0.16 9.28 30.59
CA PHE A 261 -0.46 10.71 30.34
C PHE A 261 -1.91 11.00 30.75
N LYS A 262 -2.16 12.13 31.41
CA LYS A 262 -3.53 12.65 31.59
C LYS A 262 -3.82 13.63 30.47
N PHE A 263 -4.62 13.22 29.50
CA PHE A 263 -5.13 14.13 28.49
C PHE A 263 -6.29 14.95 29.07
N PRO A 264 -6.39 16.26 28.74
CA PRO A 264 -7.65 16.98 28.90
C PRO A 264 -8.78 16.22 28.23
N GLN A 265 -9.96 16.23 28.84
CA GLN A 265 -11.14 15.56 28.26
C GLN A 265 -11.75 16.44 27.17
N ILE A 266 -11.56 16.05 25.91
CA ILE A 266 -12.03 16.73 24.71
C ILE A 266 -13.07 15.81 24.06
N LYS A 267 -14.26 16.37 23.76
CA LYS A 267 -15.30 15.65 23.03
C LYS A 267 -14.94 15.58 21.55
N ALA A 268 -15.25 14.46 20.92
CA ALA A 268 -15.09 14.28 19.48
C ALA A 268 -15.85 15.37 18.71
N HIS A 269 -15.22 15.90 17.67
CA HIS A 269 -15.86 16.79 16.73
C HIS A 269 -16.74 15.96 15.80
N PRO A 270 -18.05 16.28 15.62
CA PRO A 270 -18.89 15.53 14.70
C PRO A 270 -18.32 15.56 13.27
N TRP A 271 -18.10 14.38 12.67
CA TRP A 271 -17.51 14.22 11.34
C TRP A 271 -18.13 15.11 10.25
N PRO A 272 -19.46 15.27 10.15
CA PRO A 272 -20.05 16.17 9.14
C PRO A 272 -19.64 17.64 9.26
N LYS A 273 -19.15 18.07 10.42
CA LYS A 273 -18.67 19.43 10.66
C LYS A 273 -17.16 19.59 10.45
N VAL A 274 -16.42 18.48 10.29
CA VAL A 274 -14.98 18.51 9.94
C VAL A 274 -14.80 18.87 8.47
N PHE A 275 -15.72 18.39 7.63
CA PHE A 275 -15.69 18.61 6.18
C PHE A 275 -16.62 19.75 5.75
N ARG A 276 -16.51 20.15 4.48
CA ARG A 276 -17.39 21.16 3.88
C ARG A 276 -18.83 20.61 3.82
N PRO A 277 -19.87 21.47 3.91
CA PRO A 277 -21.26 21.01 3.92
C PRO A 277 -21.68 20.18 2.70
N GLN A 278 -21.00 20.35 1.56
CA GLN A 278 -21.28 19.64 0.31
C GLN A 278 -20.55 18.29 0.18
N THR A 279 -19.71 17.92 1.15
CA THR A 279 -18.99 16.66 1.12
C THR A 279 -19.98 15.49 1.26
N SER A 280 -19.83 14.49 0.39
CA SER A 280 -20.71 13.30 0.36
C SER A 280 -20.78 12.61 1.72
N PRO A 281 -21.99 12.27 2.23
CA PRO A 281 -22.14 11.50 3.46
C PRO A 281 -21.40 10.16 3.45
N ASP A 282 -21.35 9.46 2.31
CA ASP A 282 -20.63 8.20 2.17
C ASP A 282 -19.11 8.40 2.25
N ALA A 283 -18.60 9.52 1.75
CA ALA A 283 -17.19 9.88 1.89
C ALA A 283 -16.83 10.10 3.36
N ILE A 284 -17.65 10.87 4.07
CA ILE A 284 -17.49 11.16 5.50
C ILE A 284 -17.57 9.86 6.32
N GLN A 285 -18.54 9.00 6.01
CA GLN A 285 -18.69 7.70 6.67
C GLN A 285 -17.45 6.82 6.45
N LEU A 286 -16.94 6.75 5.22
CA LEU A 286 -15.73 5.97 4.93
C LEU A 286 -14.53 6.50 5.70
N VAL A 287 -14.29 7.82 5.72
CA VAL A 287 -13.20 8.41 6.55
C VAL A 287 -13.35 8.02 8.01
N SER A 288 -14.56 8.10 8.57
CA SER A 288 -14.80 7.75 9.98
C SER A 288 -14.52 6.29 10.32
N LYS A 289 -14.63 5.38 9.34
CA LYS A 289 -14.33 3.95 9.49
C LYS A 289 -12.84 3.62 9.25
N LEU A 290 -12.04 4.58 8.77
CA LEU A 290 -10.60 4.43 8.56
C LEU A 290 -9.80 5.07 9.71
N LEU A 291 -10.27 6.22 10.20
CA LEU A 291 -9.64 7.01 11.26
C LEU A 291 -10.22 6.65 12.64
N ASP A 292 -9.88 5.47 13.11
CA ASP A 292 -10.22 4.97 14.46
C ASP A 292 -8.94 4.72 15.30
N TYR A 293 -8.99 5.02 16.59
CA TYR A 293 -7.91 4.72 17.53
C TYR A 293 -7.68 3.21 17.66
N THR A 294 -8.74 2.41 17.73
CA THR A 294 -8.64 0.95 17.79
C THR A 294 -8.34 0.42 16.38
N SER A 295 -7.09 0.00 16.16
CA SER A 295 -6.62 -0.44 14.84
C SER A 295 -7.43 -1.57 14.21
N SER A 296 -8.01 -2.47 15.02
CA SER A 296 -8.85 -3.58 14.58
C SER A 296 -10.26 -3.17 14.13
N LYS A 297 -10.72 -1.96 14.47
CA LYS A 297 -12.01 -1.40 14.02
C LYS A 297 -11.91 -0.71 12.66
N ARG A 298 -10.70 -0.40 12.18
CA ARG A 298 -10.50 0.20 10.87
C ARG A 298 -10.87 -0.80 9.78
N LEU A 299 -11.60 -0.37 8.76
CA LEU A 299 -11.93 -1.22 7.61
C LEU A 299 -10.66 -1.80 6.98
N LYS A 300 -10.67 -3.09 6.65
CA LYS A 300 -9.59 -3.65 5.84
C LYS A 300 -9.65 -3.05 4.43
N PRO A 301 -8.52 -2.96 3.70
CA PRO A 301 -8.51 -2.28 2.41
C PRO A 301 -9.53 -2.81 1.41
N LEU A 302 -9.69 -4.14 1.29
CA LEU A 302 -10.64 -4.73 0.36
C LEU A 302 -12.11 -4.54 0.80
N GLU A 303 -12.38 -4.49 2.11
CA GLU A 303 -13.70 -4.13 2.64
C GLU A 303 -14.01 -2.66 2.36
N ALA A 304 -13.00 -1.77 2.43
CA ALA A 304 -13.15 -0.39 2.03
C ALA A 304 -13.52 -0.26 0.54
N CYS A 305 -12.96 -1.09 -0.36
CA CYS A 305 -13.36 -1.11 -1.77
C CYS A 305 -14.85 -1.43 -1.98
N LEU A 306 -15.50 -2.17 -1.07
CA LEU A 306 -16.94 -2.47 -1.10
C LEU A 306 -17.82 -1.34 -0.54
N HIS A 307 -17.23 -0.29 0.03
CA HIS A 307 -17.99 0.81 0.62
C HIS A 307 -18.90 1.50 -0.43
N PRO A 308 -20.12 1.93 -0.06
CA PRO A 308 -21.05 2.62 -0.98
C PRO A 308 -20.47 3.85 -1.68
N PHE A 309 -19.48 4.48 -1.05
CA PHE A 309 -18.71 5.58 -1.65
C PHE A 309 -18.18 5.24 -3.05
N PHE A 310 -17.84 3.97 -3.32
CA PHE A 310 -17.29 3.51 -4.58
C PHE A 310 -18.34 2.94 -5.56
N ASP A 311 -19.64 2.95 -5.24
CA ASP A 311 -20.67 2.35 -6.09
C ASP A 311 -20.73 2.96 -7.49
N GLU A 312 -20.48 4.27 -7.62
CA GLU A 312 -20.40 4.94 -8.93
C GLU A 312 -19.36 4.31 -9.86
N LEU A 313 -18.25 3.80 -9.32
CA LEU A 313 -17.21 3.13 -10.12
C LEU A 313 -17.67 1.77 -10.66
N ARG A 314 -18.69 1.17 -10.03
CA ARG A 314 -19.30 -0.11 -10.40
C ARG A 314 -20.52 0.05 -11.31
N LEU A 315 -20.90 1.28 -11.68
CA LEU A 315 -21.99 1.48 -12.63
C LEU A 315 -21.49 1.28 -14.06
N GLU A 316 -22.27 0.56 -14.86
CA GLU A 316 -21.97 0.36 -16.27
C GLU A 316 -21.99 1.72 -17.00
N GLY A 317 -20.96 1.98 -17.80
CA GLY A 317 -20.84 3.23 -18.57
C GLY A 317 -20.26 4.43 -17.80
N THR A 318 -19.84 4.28 -16.54
CA THR A 318 -19.08 5.34 -15.86
C THR A 318 -17.77 5.63 -16.60
N THR A 319 -17.50 6.91 -16.87
CA THR A 319 -16.30 7.39 -17.56
C THR A 319 -15.62 8.51 -16.77
N LEU A 320 -14.38 8.82 -17.14
CA LEU A 320 -13.73 10.07 -16.74
C LEU A 320 -14.49 11.30 -17.29
N PRO A 321 -14.23 12.53 -16.77
CA PRO A 321 -14.93 13.74 -17.21
C PRO A 321 -14.81 14.06 -18.71
N ASP A 322 -13.73 13.62 -19.34
CA ASP A 322 -13.46 13.75 -20.78
C ASP A 322 -14.07 12.62 -21.63
N LYS A 323 -14.89 11.75 -21.00
CA LYS A 323 -15.52 10.55 -21.58
C LYS A 323 -14.55 9.40 -21.86
N THR A 324 -13.30 9.49 -21.43
CA THR A 324 -12.36 8.37 -21.47
C THR A 324 -12.86 7.26 -20.53
N PRO A 325 -12.83 5.97 -20.93
CA PRO A 325 -13.19 4.87 -20.04
C PRO A 325 -12.35 4.88 -18.75
N LEU A 326 -12.94 4.41 -17.65
CA LEU A 326 -12.18 4.19 -16.41
C LEU A 326 -11.05 3.16 -16.64
N PRO A 327 -9.94 3.25 -15.91
CA PRO A 327 -8.90 2.21 -15.95
C PRO A 327 -9.46 0.88 -15.42
N PRO A 328 -8.79 -0.26 -15.65
CA PRO A 328 -9.27 -1.54 -15.14
C PRO A 328 -9.39 -1.56 -13.61
N LEU A 329 -10.61 -1.66 -13.07
CA LEU A 329 -10.87 -1.66 -11.62
C LEU A 329 -11.22 -3.04 -11.05
N PHE A 330 -11.72 -3.95 -11.89
CA PHE A 330 -12.32 -5.24 -11.46
C PHE A 330 -11.58 -6.46 -12.03
N ASN A 331 -10.45 -6.25 -12.70
CA ASN A 331 -9.52 -7.27 -13.18
C ASN A 331 -8.63 -7.81 -12.05
N PHE A 332 -9.24 -8.38 -11.01
CA PHE A 332 -8.51 -8.98 -9.88
C PHE A 332 -7.66 -10.17 -10.34
N SER A 333 -6.38 -10.19 -9.97
CA SER A 333 -5.45 -11.27 -10.28
C SER A 333 -5.77 -12.55 -9.50
N GLU A 334 -5.13 -13.67 -9.85
CA GLU A 334 -5.26 -14.93 -9.12
C GLU A 334 -4.80 -14.79 -7.67
N ASP A 335 -3.68 -14.09 -7.43
CA ASP A 335 -3.19 -13.77 -6.09
C ASP A 335 -4.22 -13.00 -5.26
N GLU A 336 -4.85 -11.97 -5.85
CA GLU A 336 -5.90 -11.20 -5.16
C GLU A 336 -7.10 -12.10 -4.83
N ARG A 337 -7.55 -12.91 -5.81
CA ARG A 337 -8.70 -13.84 -5.67
C ARG A 337 -8.45 -14.91 -4.63
N ALA A 338 -7.26 -15.49 -4.59
CA ALA A 338 -6.88 -16.50 -3.62
C ALA A 338 -6.89 -15.93 -2.19
N ALA A 339 -6.46 -14.67 -2.01
CA ALA A 339 -6.44 -14.03 -0.71
C ALA A 339 -7.85 -13.72 -0.17
N ASN A 340 -8.81 -13.35 -1.02
CA ASN A 340 -10.14 -12.87 -0.59
C ASN A 340 -11.27 -13.23 -1.60
N PRO A 341 -11.59 -14.52 -1.80
CA PRO A 341 -12.48 -14.95 -2.87
C PRO A 341 -13.90 -14.38 -2.73
N GLU A 342 -14.47 -14.41 -1.52
CA GLU A 342 -15.84 -13.96 -1.26
C GLU A 342 -16.03 -12.45 -1.45
N LEU A 343 -15.06 -11.64 -1.02
CA LEU A 343 -15.12 -10.19 -1.16
C LEU A 343 -14.93 -9.78 -2.62
N ILE A 344 -14.01 -10.44 -3.35
CA ILE A 344 -13.80 -10.16 -4.78
C ILE A 344 -15.04 -10.53 -5.62
N ALA A 345 -15.72 -11.63 -5.30
CA ALA A 345 -16.97 -11.99 -5.97
C ALA A 345 -18.06 -10.90 -5.84
N LYS A 346 -18.06 -10.14 -4.72
CA LYS A 346 -18.95 -9.00 -4.48
C LYS A 346 -18.47 -7.70 -5.14
N LEU A 347 -17.16 -7.55 -5.32
CA LEU A 347 -16.56 -6.35 -5.94
C LEU A 347 -16.75 -6.31 -7.46
N ILE A 348 -16.84 -7.47 -8.10
CA ILE A 348 -17.06 -7.57 -9.55
C ILE A 348 -18.53 -7.21 -9.86
N PRO A 349 -18.79 -6.17 -10.66
CA PRO A 349 -20.15 -5.79 -11.05
C PRO A 349 -20.87 -6.91 -11.80
N ASP A 350 -22.18 -7.00 -11.66
CA ASP A 350 -22.97 -8.10 -12.25
C ASP A 350 -22.88 -8.14 -13.78
N TYR A 351 -22.82 -6.99 -14.46
CA TYR A 351 -22.67 -6.92 -15.91
C TYR A 351 -21.31 -7.44 -16.42
N MET A 352 -20.31 -7.59 -15.54
CA MET A 352 -19.00 -8.19 -15.87
C MET A 352 -18.94 -9.69 -15.56
N LYS A 353 -19.93 -10.26 -14.86
CA LYS A 353 -19.93 -11.69 -14.54
C LYS A 353 -20.28 -12.48 -15.79
N PRO A 354 -19.67 -13.66 -16.01
CA PRO A 354 -20.07 -14.55 -17.10
C PRO A 354 -21.56 -14.86 -16.95
N GLN A 355 -22.36 -14.59 -17.98
CA GLN A 355 -23.75 -15.05 -18.00
C GLN A 355 -23.72 -16.59 -17.96
N GLN A 356 -24.26 -17.19 -16.90
CA GLN A 356 -24.51 -18.63 -16.90
C GLN A 356 -25.52 -18.90 -18.02
N SER A 357 -25.09 -19.62 -19.06
CA SER A 357 -26.00 -20.15 -20.07
C SER A 357 -26.97 -21.08 -19.36
N THR A 358 -28.20 -20.64 -19.13
CA THR A 358 -29.32 -21.51 -18.79
C THR A 358 -29.64 -22.35 -20.02
N SER A 359 -28.90 -23.45 -20.21
CA SER A 359 -29.36 -24.54 -21.04
C SER A 359 -30.48 -25.26 -20.28
N GLU A 360 -31.72 -24.84 -20.51
CA GLU A 360 -32.88 -25.69 -20.26
C GLU A 360 -32.75 -26.92 -21.17
N SER A 361 -32.15 -27.98 -20.66
CA SER A 361 -32.19 -29.29 -21.29
C SER A 361 -33.57 -29.89 -21.02
N GLY A 362 -34.41 -29.88 -22.05
CA GLY A 362 -35.65 -30.63 -22.09
C GLY A 362 -35.42 -32.10 -21.73
N ASP A 363 -36.26 -32.57 -20.83
CA ASP A 363 -36.38 -33.95 -20.39
C ASP A 363 -36.73 -34.85 -21.58
N SER A 364 -35.92 -35.88 -21.81
CA SER A 364 -36.28 -37.06 -22.60
C SER A 364 -35.44 -38.22 -22.11
N SER A 365 -36.13 -39.08 -21.37
CA SER A 365 -35.68 -40.32 -20.77
C SER A 365 -35.61 -41.46 -21.80
N SER A 366 -34.95 -42.57 -21.38
CA SER A 366 -34.81 -43.90 -22.04
C SER A 366 -33.48 -44.08 -22.82
N VAL A 367 -32.68 -45.16 -22.74
CA VAL A 367 -32.82 -46.57 -22.30
C VAL A 367 -31.44 -47.12 -21.86
N LEU A 368 -31.48 -48.00 -20.85
CA LEU A 368 -30.56 -49.07 -20.39
C LEU A 368 -29.30 -49.44 -21.22
N LEU A 369 -28.20 -49.74 -20.51
CA LEU A 369 -27.64 -51.11 -20.38
C LEU A 369 -26.61 -51.19 -19.24
N ALA A 370 -26.83 -52.12 -18.33
CA ALA A 370 -25.93 -52.51 -17.26
C ALA A 370 -24.95 -53.59 -17.72
N VAL A 371 -23.75 -53.64 -17.13
CA VAL A 371 -23.01 -54.89 -16.90
C VAL A 371 -22.22 -54.77 -15.60
N ASP A 372 -22.47 -55.75 -14.74
CA ASP A 372 -21.93 -56.01 -13.40
C ASP A 372 -20.42 -56.33 -13.38
N GLY A 373 -19.81 -56.24 -12.18
CA GLY A 373 -18.58 -57.00 -11.91
C GLY A 373 -17.75 -56.68 -10.66
N PHE A 374 -18.30 -56.88 -9.46
CA PHE A 374 -17.68 -57.44 -8.23
C PHE A 374 -16.30 -56.95 -7.72
N ILE A 375 -16.24 -56.26 -6.57
CA ILE A 375 -16.00 -56.74 -5.18
C ILE A 375 -14.53 -57.12 -4.85
N SER A 376 -13.86 -56.33 -3.99
CA SER A 376 -13.51 -56.70 -2.58
C SER A 376 -12.36 -55.84 -2.00
N ASP A 377 -12.70 -55.00 -1.02
CA ASP A 377 -11.90 -54.69 0.19
C ASP A 377 -11.58 -55.98 0.99
N PRO A 378 -10.67 -56.06 2.01
CA PRO A 378 -10.45 -55.02 3.04
C PRO A 378 -9.07 -54.95 3.78
N LYS A 379 -8.93 -53.92 4.64
CA LYS A 379 -8.37 -53.89 6.04
C LYS A 379 -6.94 -54.47 6.29
N SER A 380 -6.02 -53.88 7.07
CA SER A 380 -6.09 -53.39 8.46
C SER A 380 -4.67 -53.18 9.03
N GLY A 381 -4.55 -52.50 10.19
CA GLY A 381 -3.45 -52.66 11.18
C GLY A 381 -2.56 -51.42 11.34
N ALA A 382 -2.68 -50.62 12.42
CA ALA A 382 -2.08 -50.81 13.77
C ALA A 382 -0.53 -50.75 13.73
N SER A 383 0.25 -50.09 14.60
CA SER A 383 0.10 -49.52 15.94
C SER A 383 1.40 -48.75 16.31
N SER A 384 1.38 -48.00 17.44
CA SER A 384 2.48 -47.76 18.44
C SER A 384 3.80 -47.09 17.98
N SER A 385 4.56 -46.31 18.76
CA SER A 385 4.58 -45.83 20.15
C SER A 385 5.81 -44.90 20.31
N ASP A 386 5.72 -43.95 21.24
CA ASP A 386 6.76 -43.35 22.11
C ASP A 386 8.19 -43.05 21.63
N THR A 387 8.67 -41.84 21.94
CA THR A 387 9.83 -41.66 22.86
C THR A 387 10.08 -40.18 23.23
N HIS A 388 10.45 -40.00 24.51
CA HIS A 388 10.93 -38.78 25.17
C HIS A 388 12.21 -38.19 24.55
N ALA A 389 12.40 -36.87 24.66
CA ALA A 389 13.54 -36.23 25.33
C ALA A 389 13.46 -34.69 25.30
N GLN A 390 13.62 -34.05 26.47
CA GLN A 390 14.10 -32.67 26.61
C GLN A 390 15.64 -32.63 26.44
N PRO A 391 16.24 -31.45 26.23
CA PRO A 391 16.83 -30.77 27.39
C PRO A 391 16.65 -29.23 27.41
N GLU A 392 16.80 -28.71 28.62
CA GLU A 392 16.95 -27.29 28.99
C GLU A 392 18.21 -26.65 28.38
N THR A 393 18.20 -25.34 28.16
CA THR A 393 19.31 -24.44 28.52
C THR A 393 18.83 -22.99 28.60
N LEU A 394 19.22 -22.33 29.70
CA LEU A 394 19.13 -20.89 29.94
C LEU A 394 20.13 -20.12 29.08
N ALA A 395 19.75 -18.92 28.61
CA ALA A 395 20.71 -17.86 28.31
C ALA A 395 20.07 -16.47 28.45
N GLU A 396 20.85 -15.59 29.07
CA GLU A 396 20.53 -14.30 29.66
C GLU A 396 20.07 -13.22 28.67
N ALA A 397 19.19 -12.36 29.15
CA ALA A 397 18.77 -11.13 28.51
C ALA A 397 19.92 -10.10 28.57
N SER A 398 20.31 -9.59 27.39
CA SER A 398 21.14 -8.40 27.27
C SER A 398 20.32 -7.29 26.61
N THR A 399 20.10 -6.22 27.37
CA THR A 399 19.57 -4.93 26.91
C THR A 399 20.48 -4.31 25.85
N PRO A 400 19.97 -3.85 24.70
CA PRO A 400 20.70 -2.92 23.85
C PRO A 400 20.51 -1.46 24.31
N PRO A 401 21.52 -0.61 24.11
CA PRO A 401 21.52 0.78 24.57
C PRO A 401 20.62 1.68 23.73
N THR A 402 20.11 2.72 24.40
CA THR A 402 19.37 3.85 23.86
C THR A 402 20.14 4.52 22.73
N VAL A 403 19.58 4.51 21.52
CA VAL A 403 20.08 5.34 20.41
C VAL A 403 19.27 6.63 20.39
N GLU A 404 19.87 7.70 20.88
CA GLU A 404 19.48 9.07 20.54
C GLU A 404 19.54 9.20 19.01
N THR A 405 18.39 9.37 18.38
CA THR A 405 18.33 9.79 16.97
C THR A 405 17.73 11.18 16.93
N GLN A 406 18.57 12.09 16.44
CA GLN A 406 18.31 13.50 16.25
C GLN A 406 17.03 13.72 15.44
N GLU A 407 16.20 14.61 15.95
CA GLU A 407 15.12 15.25 15.22
C GLU A 407 15.65 15.88 13.93
N GLN A 408 14.94 15.73 12.81
CA GLN A 408 14.92 16.75 11.76
C GLN A 408 13.75 16.58 10.76
N GLN A 409 12.87 17.58 10.86
CA GLN A 409 12.05 18.29 9.86
C GLN A 409 11.27 17.49 8.81
#